data_AF-A0A2V9LWN1-F1
#
_entry.id   AF-A0A2V9LWN1-F1
#
_cell.length_a   1.000
_cell.length_b   1.000
_cell.length_c   1.000
_cell.angle_alpha   90.00
_cell.angle_beta   90.00
_cell.angle_gamma   90.00
#
_symmetry.space_group_name_H-M   'P 1'
#
loop_
_entity.id
_entity.type
_entity.pdbx_description
1 polymer ?
#
loop_
_entity_poly.entity_id
_entity_poly.type
_entity_poly.pdbx_seq_one_letter_code
_entity_poly.pdbx_strand_id
1 'polypeptide(L)'
;MLIRRLRASGKYQSVAQLGSSGEGDFVLQGRLYDFEEIDTANVAALVSMEFELIDRKTRKTVWTHFYSRSEPVEGKEISEVVSALDRNLAHGLTELASGLDAYFSANLSGKS
;
A
#
# COMPACT_ATOMS: atom_id res chain seq x y z
N MET A 1 -2.48 5.11 7.98
CA MET A 1 -3.61 4.41 7.34
C MET A 1 -3.34 2.91 7.14
N LEU A 2 -2.21 2.49 6.56
CA LEU A 2 -1.92 1.07 6.27
C LEU A 2 -1.80 0.15 7.52
N ILE A 3 -0.95 0.48 8.50
CA ILE A 3 -0.81 -0.34 9.73
C ILE A 3 -2.16 -0.55 10.42
N ARG A 4 -2.98 0.51 10.50
CA ARG A 4 -4.32 0.44 11.08
C ARG A 4 -5.23 -0.49 10.27
N ARG A 5 -5.20 -0.40 8.93
CA ARG A 5 -5.97 -1.27 8.02
C ARG A 5 -5.57 -2.75 8.17
N LEU A 6 -4.26 -3.04 8.18
CA LEU A 6 -3.77 -4.41 8.36
C LEU A 6 -4.11 -4.97 9.75
N ARG A 7 -4.04 -4.16 10.82
CA ARG A 7 -4.49 -4.58 12.16
C ARG A 7 -6.01 -4.83 12.19
N ALA A 8 -6.78 -3.93 11.61
CA ALA A 8 -8.24 -3.99 11.60
C ALA A 8 -8.78 -5.16 10.76
N SER A 9 -8.00 -5.71 9.82
CA SER A 9 -8.42 -6.89 9.05
C SER A 9 -8.50 -8.16 9.90
N GLY A 10 -7.77 -8.22 11.03
CA GLY A 10 -7.72 -9.40 11.89
C GLY A 10 -6.99 -10.61 11.29
N LYS A 11 -6.38 -10.46 10.10
CA LYS A 11 -5.74 -11.56 9.36
C LYS A 11 -4.29 -11.83 9.78
N TYR A 12 -3.72 -10.95 10.60
CA TYR A 12 -2.33 -10.99 11.01
C TYR A 12 -2.26 -11.11 12.52
N GLN A 13 -1.40 -12.01 13.04
CA GLN A 13 -1.19 -12.16 14.48
C GLN A 13 -0.67 -10.87 15.12
N SER A 14 0.24 -10.17 14.42
CA SER A 14 0.72 -8.86 14.84
C SER A 14 1.14 -8.03 13.64
N VAL A 15 0.96 -6.71 13.74
CA VAL A 15 1.43 -5.73 12.76
C VAL A 15 2.04 -4.58 13.53
N ALA A 16 3.29 -4.24 13.26
CA ALA A 16 3.99 -3.15 13.92
C ALA A 16 4.88 -2.38 12.95
N GLN A 17 5.24 -1.15 13.33
CA GLN A 17 6.17 -0.35 12.55
C GLN A 17 7.60 -0.86 12.77
N LEU A 18 8.39 -0.89 11.69
CA LEU A 18 9.80 -1.29 11.74
C LEU A 18 10.58 -0.33 12.67
N GLY A 19 11.29 -0.89 13.65
CA GLY A 19 11.95 -0.13 14.73
C GLY A 19 11.35 -0.37 16.12
N SER A 20 10.16 -0.96 16.18
CA SER A 20 9.70 -1.67 17.39
C SER A 20 10.40 -3.03 17.47
N SER A 21 10.64 -3.53 18.69
CA SER A 21 11.30 -4.82 18.97
C SER A 21 10.50 -6.06 18.53
N GLY A 22 9.65 -5.94 17.51
CA GLY A 22 8.72 -6.97 17.06
C GLY A 22 9.39 -8.10 16.28
N GLU A 23 9.14 -9.33 16.71
CA GLU A 23 9.48 -10.56 16.00
C GLU A 23 8.45 -10.88 14.90
N GLY A 24 8.26 -9.99 13.92
CA GLY A 24 7.46 -10.31 12.74
C GLY A 24 8.20 -11.29 11.81
N ASP A 25 7.50 -12.19 11.13
CA ASP A 25 8.10 -13.12 10.13
C ASP A 25 8.43 -12.42 8.80
N PHE A 26 7.60 -11.44 8.43
CA PHE A 26 7.73 -10.69 7.19
C PHE A 26 7.88 -9.19 7.48
N VAL A 27 8.57 -8.48 6.59
CA VAL A 27 8.67 -7.02 6.56
C VAL A 27 7.97 -6.53 5.31
N LEU A 28 6.99 -5.65 5.47
CA LEU A 28 6.40 -4.91 4.36
C LEU A 28 7.10 -3.54 4.27
N GLN A 29 7.79 -3.32 3.17
CA GLN A 29 8.41 -2.05 2.82
C GLN A 29 7.59 -1.37 1.73
N GLY A 30 7.44 -0.05 1.80
CA GLY A 30 6.75 0.73 0.79
C GLY A 30 7.57 1.95 0.39
N ARG A 31 7.45 2.35 -0.87
CA ARG A 31 7.99 3.58 -1.42
C ARG A 31 6.90 4.31 -2.18
N LEU A 32 6.72 5.59 -1.86
CA LEU A 32 5.87 6.51 -2.61
C LEU A 32 6.78 7.25 -3.60
N TYR A 33 6.51 7.10 -4.88
CA TYR A 33 7.26 7.74 -5.96
C TYR A 33 6.62 9.08 -6.32
N ASP A 34 5.33 9.04 -6.65
CA ASP A 34 4.57 10.21 -7.05
C ASP A 34 3.40 10.39 -6.09
N PHE A 35 3.21 11.64 -5.65
CA PHE A 35 2.07 12.06 -4.85
C PHE A 35 1.83 13.55 -5.11
N GLU A 36 1.36 13.83 -6.32
CA GLU A 36 1.39 15.17 -6.87
C GLU A 36 0.21 15.44 -7.80
N GLU A 37 0.01 16.72 -8.05
CA GLU A 37 -0.84 17.20 -9.12
C GLU A 37 -0.06 17.18 -10.44
N ILE A 38 -0.69 16.65 -11.50
CA ILE A 38 -0.15 16.70 -12.85
C ILE A 38 -1.13 17.45 -13.77
N ASP A 39 -0.57 18.32 -14.60
CA ASP A 39 -1.29 18.99 -15.68
C ASP A 39 -1.20 18.14 -16.95
N THR A 40 -2.30 17.49 -17.31
CA THR A 40 -2.41 16.77 -18.58
C THR A 40 -3.25 17.59 -19.56
N ALA A 41 -4.51 17.20 -19.81
CA ALA A 41 -5.53 18.02 -20.46
C ALA A 41 -6.42 18.75 -19.44
N ASN A 42 -6.56 18.16 -18.25
CA ASN A 42 -7.17 18.71 -17.04
C ASN A 42 -6.23 18.39 -15.86
N VAL A 43 -6.47 19.06 -14.73
CA VAL A 43 -5.78 18.78 -13.47
C VAL A 43 -6.10 17.35 -13.01
N ALA A 44 -5.07 16.57 -12.70
CA ALA A 44 -5.20 15.21 -12.18
C ALA A 44 -4.27 14.97 -10.98
N ALA A 45 -4.71 14.12 -10.06
CA ALA A 45 -3.92 13.67 -8.91
C ALA A 45 -3.22 12.34 -9.25
N LEU A 46 -1.90 12.36 -9.37
CA LEU A 46 -1.07 11.18 -9.62
C LEU A 46 -0.57 10.58 -8.30
N VAL A 47 -0.78 9.27 -8.16
CA VAL A 47 -0.18 8.48 -7.09
C VAL A 47 0.53 7.28 -7.70
N SER A 48 1.83 7.16 -7.43
CA SER A 48 2.64 6.01 -7.79
C SER A 48 3.37 5.49 -6.56
N MET A 49 3.28 4.19 -6.30
CA MET A 49 3.91 3.56 -5.15
C MET A 49 4.26 2.11 -5.43
N GLU A 50 5.28 1.63 -4.72
CA GLU A 50 5.73 0.26 -4.76
C GLU A 50 5.81 -0.30 -3.36
N PHE A 51 5.48 -1.57 -3.23
CA PHE A 51 5.60 -2.31 -1.99
C PHE A 51 6.31 -3.63 -2.23
N GLU A 52 7.11 -4.01 -1.24
CA GLU A 52 7.86 -5.25 -1.21
C GLU A 52 7.57 -5.96 0.11
N LEU A 53 7.23 -7.24 0.02
CA LEU A 53 7.17 -8.14 1.17
C LEU A 53 8.47 -8.94 1.22
N ILE A 54 9.16 -8.85 2.34
CA ILE A 54 10.44 -9.49 2.57
C ILE A 54 10.25 -10.55 3.66
N ASP A 55 10.59 -11.80 3.37
CA ASP A 55 10.71 -12.84 4.39
C ASP A 55 11.99 -12.58 5.20
N ARG A 56 11.87 -12.35 6.51
CA ARG A 56 13.04 -12.04 7.35
C ARG A 56 13.98 -13.21 7.53
N LYS A 57 13.47 -14.44 7.50
CA LYS A 57 14.27 -15.66 7.66
C LYS A 57 15.22 -15.82 6.49
N THR A 58 14.72 -15.63 5.27
CA THR A 58 15.50 -15.80 4.04
C THR A 58 16.12 -14.50 3.52
N ARG A 59 15.66 -13.35 4.03
CA ARG A 59 15.99 -11.99 3.57
C ARG A 59 15.71 -11.77 2.09
N LYS A 60 14.74 -12.50 1.53
CA LYS A 60 14.34 -12.38 0.13
C LYS A 60 13.03 -11.62 0.02
N THR A 61 12.92 -10.80 -1.01
CA THR A 61 11.62 -10.28 -1.46
C THR A 61 10.83 -11.46 -2.02
N VAL A 62 9.69 -11.73 -1.39
CA VAL A 62 8.80 -12.85 -1.74
C VAL A 62 7.54 -12.40 -2.46
N TRP A 63 7.26 -11.09 -2.45
CA TRP A 63 6.17 -10.48 -3.19
C TRP A 63 6.47 -9.00 -3.43
N THR A 64 6.05 -8.51 -4.59
CA THR A 64 6.12 -7.09 -4.94
C THR A 64 4.80 -6.63 -5.53
N HIS A 65 4.49 -5.35 -5.36
CA HIS A 65 3.32 -4.74 -5.96
C HIS A 65 3.60 -3.30 -6.32
N PHE A 66 3.31 -2.93 -7.56
CA PHE A 66 3.41 -1.57 -8.06
C PHE A 66 2.01 -1.06 -8.39
N TYR A 67 1.73 0.14 -7.89
CA TYR A 67 0.51 0.88 -8.14
C TYR A 67 0.87 2.21 -8.78
N SER A 68 0.24 2.55 -9.90
CA SER A 68 0.33 3.89 -10.47
C SER A 68 -0.99 4.24 -11.14
N ARG A 69 -1.59 5.35 -10.70
CA ARG A 69 -2.86 5.81 -11.23
C ARG A 69 -2.97 7.31 -11.10
N SER A 70 -3.56 7.94 -12.11
CA SER A 70 -4.05 9.30 -12.04
C SER A 70 -5.57 9.32 -11.85
N GLU A 71 -6.06 10.25 -11.04
CA GLU A 71 -7.48 10.54 -10.91
C GLU A 71 -7.78 11.99 -11.32
N PRO A 72 -8.85 12.25 -12.09
CA PRO A 72 -9.24 13.62 -12.41
C PRO A 72 -9.65 14.39 -11.16
N VAL A 73 -9.29 15.68 -11.11
CA VAL A 73 -9.78 16.59 -10.08
C VAL A 73 -11.03 17.30 -10.60
N GLU A 74 -12.11 17.29 -9.81
CA GLU A 74 -13.42 17.82 -10.24
C GLU A 74 -13.46 19.35 -10.33
N GLY A 75 -12.50 20.03 -9.73
CA GLY A 75 -12.33 21.48 -9.83
C GLY A 75 -10.88 21.92 -9.65
N LYS A 76 -10.67 23.21 -9.40
CA LYS A 76 -9.35 23.86 -9.40
C LYS A 76 -8.89 24.28 -8.00
N GLU A 77 -9.67 23.97 -6.98
CA GLU A 77 -9.32 24.34 -5.62
C GLU A 77 -8.31 23.32 -5.06
N ILE A 78 -7.33 23.82 -4.30
CA ILE A 78 -6.29 22.97 -3.68
C ILE A 78 -6.93 21.86 -2.81
N SER A 79 -8.06 22.15 -2.15
CA SER A 79 -8.80 21.16 -1.36
C SER A 79 -9.32 19.98 -2.19
N GLU A 80 -9.66 20.22 -3.45
CA GLU A 80 -10.16 19.18 -4.36
C GLU A 80 -9.01 18.28 -4.82
N VAL A 81 -7.84 18.87 -5.10
CA VAL A 81 -6.60 18.13 -5.42
C VAL A 81 -6.20 17.23 -4.26
N VAL A 82 -6.17 17.75 -3.04
CA VAL A 82 -5.86 16.96 -1.83
C VAL A 82 -6.87 15.82 -1.64
N SER A 83 -8.15 16.09 -1.88
CA SER A 83 -9.20 15.06 -1.80
C SER A 83 -9.02 13.97 -2.86
N ALA A 84 -8.62 14.33 -4.08
CA ALA A 84 -8.34 13.37 -5.15
C ALA A 84 -7.09 12.53 -4.84
N LEU A 85 -6.03 13.14 -4.32
CA LEU A 85 -4.82 12.43 -3.87
C LEU A 85 -5.12 11.44 -2.73
N ASP A 86 -5.91 11.84 -1.73
CA ASP A 86 -6.28 10.95 -0.62
C ASP A 86 -7.13 9.76 -1.08
N ARG A 87 -8.11 9.99 -1.97
CA ARG A 87 -8.91 8.92 -2.58
C ARG A 87 -8.04 7.95 -3.38
N ASN A 88 -7.19 8.48 -4.25
CA ASN A 88 -6.30 7.69 -5.09
C ASN A 88 -5.33 6.84 -4.24
N LEU A 89 -4.74 7.42 -3.19
CA LEU A 89 -3.93 6.69 -2.22
C LEU A 89 -4.74 5.61 -1.49
N ALA A 90 -5.97 5.91 -1.07
CA ALA A 90 -6.84 4.94 -0.39
C ALA A 90 -7.20 3.75 -1.30
N HIS A 91 -7.36 3.98 -2.60
CA HIS A 91 -7.57 2.92 -3.60
C HIS A 91 -6.36 2.00 -3.68
N GLY A 92 -5.16 2.56 -3.88
CA GLY A 92 -3.95 1.74 -3.95
C GLY A 92 -3.61 1.01 -2.65
N LEU A 93 -3.90 1.59 -1.47
CA LEU A 93 -3.76 0.86 -0.19
C LEU A 93 -4.78 -0.29 -0.03
N THR A 94 -5.95 -0.18 -0.67
CA THR A 94 -6.97 -1.25 -0.66
C THR A 94 -6.58 -2.38 -1.60
N GLU A 95 -6.03 -2.04 -2.77
CA GLU A 95 -5.46 -3.00 -3.73
C GLU A 95 -4.29 -3.76 -3.11
N LEU A 96 -3.36 -3.03 -2.46
CA LEU A 96 -2.25 -3.60 -1.72
C LEU A 96 -2.70 -4.62 -0.67
N ALA A 97 -3.68 -4.26 0.17
CA ALA A 97 -4.17 -5.14 1.22
C ALA A 97 -4.79 -6.42 0.63
N SER A 98 -5.56 -6.28 -0.45
CA SER A 98 -6.14 -7.41 -1.18
C SER A 98 -5.06 -8.31 -1.79
N GLY A 99 -4.00 -7.73 -2.35
CA GLY A 99 -2.87 -8.45 -2.92
C GLY A 99 -2.08 -9.25 -1.88
N LEU A 100 -1.83 -8.66 -0.70
CA LEU A 100 -1.21 -9.37 0.43
C LEU A 100 -2.08 -10.52 0.92
N ASP A 101 -3.39 -10.29 1.04
CA ASP A 101 -4.33 -11.33 1.47
C ASP A 101 -4.33 -12.51 0.49
N ALA A 102 -4.33 -12.24 -0.81
CA ALA A 102 -4.21 -13.27 -1.84
C ALA A 102 -2.88 -14.02 -1.76
N TYR A 103 -1.76 -13.31 -1.59
CA TYR A 103 -0.44 -13.91 -1.44
C TYR A 103 -0.39 -14.87 -0.24
N PHE A 104 -0.82 -14.43 0.95
CA PHE A 104 -0.77 -15.27 2.15
C PHE A 104 -1.75 -16.44 2.07
N SER A 105 -2.93 -16.25 1.47
CA SER A 105 -3.89 -17.33 1.25
C SER A 105 -3.32 -18.42 0.33
N ALA A 106 -2.54 -18.05 -0.68
CA ALA A 106 -1.92 -19.00 -1.60
C ALA A 106 -0.67 -19.69 -1.04
N ASN A 107 0.08 -19.03 -0.16
CA ASN A 107 1.42 -19.48 0.26
C ASN A 107 1.51 -19.99 1.71
N LEU A 108 0.54 -19.70 2.57
CA LEU A 108 0.54 -20.11 3.99
C LEU A 108 -0.57 -21.09 4.38
N SER A 109 -1.52 -21.38 3.49
CA SER A 109 -2.64 -22.30 3.72
C SER A 109 -2.25 -23.78 3.89
N GLY A 110 -0.97 -24.14 3.73
CA GLY A 110 -0.45 -25.50 3.85
C GLY A 110 0.35 -25.83 5.13
N LYS A 111 0.42 -24.92 6.12
CA LYS A 111 1.10 -25.18 7.40
C LYS A 111 0.11 -25.15 8.56
N SER A 112 -0.58 -26.27 8.80
CA SER A 112 -1.24 -26.58 10.08
C SER A 112 -0.58 -27.77 10.73
#